data_AF-A0A5Q0GS26-F1
#
_entry.id   AF-A0A5Q0GS26-F1
#
_cell.length_a   1.000
_cell.length_b   1.000
_cell.length_c   1.000
_cell.angle_alpha   90.00
_cell.angle_beta   90.00
_cell.angle_gamma   90.00
#
_symmetry.space_group_name_H-M   'P 1'
#
loop_
_entity.id
_entity.type
_entity.pdbx_description
1 polymer ?
#
loop_
_entity_poly.entity_id
_entity_poly.type
_entity_poly.pdbx_seq_one_letter_code
_entity_poly.pdbx_strand_id
1 'polypeptide(L)'
;MLKRLAGVALAAGLAALAMPAVANAEVIEGLGIAVDAQGYRGKPGNTDWLGSYEWGADKQRVWCVQYSLLAPDSGQPYTDGAELLSKGGAPLSEEAAANISYLLLRYGNTQSGDEAAALAHLLHTWTAYPDPDRGVSLDPNSDFRHIAYNSQFHYDALGRKSPAAQQAVDRLKADAEANRGPWATRVTAPKEQQLIGTADTWVVEVTRSGGGQVTNAPFTVELTDATLADGSTTKQLTTPGDGKALGVRVVPTGPNPSFTVKLASPAQRPKVRVPQNNNDMQRIVTTGGVEELTANASTTAKTPPGIVQVGKTDAETGKAIAGTTLKVTAADGTSPAKRQDDTALTGPEGLPVVLQTGADGLATVPDLRTPQEVCVIEVAAAKGYEESFDPNAPPKACGRVEPGQTLVLAMSNKPNKPVVPITIPAGSEGSGVVARAAYTTELRTGALVGFGGVVLVGAALLGVVARRRATARS
;
A
#
# COMPACT_ATOMS: atom_id res chain seq x y z
N MET A 1 79.03 1.23 14.34
CA MET A 1 79.49 2.37 15.15
C MET A 1 78.51 3.52 14.97
N LEU A 2 77.92 3.97 16.08
CA LEU A 2 77.07 5.17 16.22
C LEU A 2 77.80 6.45 15.79
N LYS A 3 77.05 7.41 15.22
CA LYS A 3 77.14 8.90 15.38
C LYS A 3 76.02 9.52 14.50
N ARG A 4 74.86 9.93 15.03
CA ARG A 4 74.49 11.21 15.68
C ARG A 4 74.65 12.49 14.80
N LEU A 5 73.47 13.07 14.51
CA LEU A 5 73.03 14.48 14.66
C LEU A 5 73.18 15.54 13.55
N ALA A 6 72.09 16.34 13.48
CA ALA A 6 71.85 17.69 12.90
C ALA A 6 71.63 17.75 11.36
N GLY A 7 70.54 18.28 10.79
CA GLY A 7 69.49 19.16 11.28
C GLY A 7 69.76 20.63 10.92
N VAL A 8 69.31 21.09 9.75
CA VAL A 8 68.95 22.51 9.45
C VAL A 8 67.99 22.52 8.25
N ALA A 9 66.94 23.35 8.38
CA ALA A 9 65.87 23.61 7.43
C ALA A 9 66.31 24.41 6.20
N LEU A 10 65.67 24.15 5.05
CA LEU A 10 65.49 25.15 4.00
C LEU A 10 64.07 25.01 3.43
N ALA A 11 63.18 25.90 3.90
CA ALA A 11 61.89 26.14 3.29
C ALA A 11 62.10 27.06 2.09
N ALA A 12 62.07 26.51 0.87
CA ALA A 12 61.98 27.28 -0.36
C ALA A 12 60.50 27.43 -0.73
N GLY A 13 60.02 28.66 -0.72
CA GLY A 13 58.63 29.03 -0.93
C GLY A 13 58.12 28.68 -2.32
N LEU A 14 57.06 27.87 -2.36
CA LEU A 14 56.11 27.82 -3.47
C LEU A 14 55.02 28.86 -3.22
N ALA A 15 55.28 30.11 -3.60
CA ALA A 15 54.22 31.09 -3.80
C ALA A 15 53.63 30.86 -5.20
N ALA A 16 52.83 29.80 -5.34
CA ALA A 16 51.92 29.69 -6.46
C ALA A 16 50.85 30.78 -6.26
N LEU A 17 50.90 31.81 -7.10
CA LEU A 17 49.82 32.76 -7.28
C LEU A 17 48.59 31.96 -7.71
N ALA A 18 47.75 31.55 -6.76
CA ALA A 18 46.39 31.14 -7.03
C ALA A 18 45.62 32.39 -7.45
N MET A 19 45.72 32.74 -8.74
CA MET A 19 44.74 33.64 -9.32
C MET A 19 43.39 32.91 -9.23
N PRO A 20 42.34 33.51 -8.64
CA PRO A 20 41.02 32.95 -8.73
C PRO A 20 40.69 32.85 -10.22
N ALA A 21 40.44 31.63 -10.71
CA ALA A 21 39.89 31.44 -12.03
C ALA A 21 38.56 32.19 -12.04
N VAL A 22 38.52 33.34 -12.72
CA VAL A 22 37.28 33.99 -13.13
C VAL A 22 36.63 33.02 -14.11
N ALA A 23 35.75 32.16 -13.61
CA ALA A 23 34.88 31.37 -14.44
C ALA A 23 34.03 32.35 -15.25
N ASN A 24 34.35 32.50 -16.54
CA ASN A 24 33.50 33.26 -17.43
C ASN A 24 32.13 32.56 -17.47
N ALA A 25 31.07 33.33 -17.27
CA ALA A 25 29.71 32.83 -17.36
C ALA A 25 29.51 32.24 -18.77
N GLU A 26 29.18 30.95 -18.84
CA GLU A 26 29.04 30.20 -20.08
C GLU A 26 27.62 29.62 -20.13
N VAL A 27 27.02 29.67 -21.32
CA VAL A 27 25.75 28.98 -21.59
C VAL A 27 26.06 27.51 -21.80
N ILE A 28 25.46 26.66 -20.98
CA ILE A 28 25.67 25.21 -21.06
C ILE A 28 24.36 24.57 -21.52
N GLU A 29 24.36 24.08 -22.76
CA GLU A 29 23.26 23.28 -23.31
C GLU A 29 23.20 21.92 -22.60
N GLY A 30 22.00 21.50 -22.21
CA GLY A 30 21.75 20.19 -21.60
C GLY A 30 21.34 19.15 -22.63
N LEU A 31 20.27 18.39 -22.33
CA LEU A 31 19.67 17.46 -23.30
C LEU A 31 18.79 18.23 -24.31
N GLY A 32 18.87 17.85 -25.59
CA GLY A 32 18.10 18.47 -26.66
C GLY A 32 18.66 18.17 -28.05
N ILE A 33 18.18 18.93 -29.04
CA ILE A 33 18.55 18.81 -30.45
C ILE A 33 18.71 20.21 -31.05
N ALA A 34 19.83 20.42 -31.75
CA ALA A 34 20.02 21.58 -32.62
C ALA A 34 19.32 21.36 -33.96
N VAL A 35 18.43 22.28 -34.32
CA VAL A 35 17.68 22.28 -35.59
C VAL A 35 18.05 23.50 -36.44
N ASP A 36 17.60 23.53 -37.69
CA ASP A 36 17.75 24.70 -38.55
C ASP A 36 17.16 25.95 -37.87
N ALA A 37 17.88 27.06 -37.92
CA ALA A 37 17.46 28.34 -37.36
C ALA A 37 16.18 28.90 -38.01
N GLN A 38 15.21 29.32 -37.19
CA GLN A 38 14.20 30.28 -37.65
C GLN A 38 14.86 31.66 -37.81
N GLY A 39 14.68 32.26 -38.99
CA GLY A 39 15.25 33.57 -39.32
C GLY A 39 14.58 34.72 -38.57
N TYR A 40 15.40 35.66 -38.08
CA TYR A 40 14.99 36.96 -37.56
C TYR A 40 16.13 37.98 -37.71
N ARG A 41 15.84 39.28 -37.55
CA ARG A 41 16.81 40.35 -37.73
C ARG A 41 17.91 40.32 -36.67
N GLY A 42 19.15 40.17 -37.11
CA GLY A 42 20.32 40.17 -36.23
C GLY A 42 20.59 38.82 -35.55
N LYS A 43 20.03 37.71 -36.07
CA LYS A 43 20.31 36.37 -35.55
C LYS A 43 21.80 36.02 -35.72
N PRO A 44 22.51 35.62 -34.64
CA PRO A 44 23.95 35.39 -34.68
C PRO A 44 24.37 34.04 -35.28
N GLY A 45 23.46 33.07 -35.43
CA GLY A 45 23.76 31.70 -35.84
C GLY A 45 22.73 31.09 -36.77
N ASN A 46 23.06 29.93 -37.34
CA ASN A 46 22.25 29.18 -38.31
C ASN A 46 21.52 27.97 -37.70
N THR A 47 21.58 27.80 -36.37
CA THR A 47 20.86 26.76 -35.63
C THR A 47 20.03 27.36 -34.51
N ASP A 48 18.96 26.65 -34.16
CA ASP A 48 18.21 26.85 -32.92
C ASP A 48 18.34 25.61 -32.04
N TRP A 49 18.68 25.82 -30.76
CA TRP A 49 18.69 24.74 -29.77
C TRP A 49 17.28 24.51 -29.22
N LEU A 50 16.79 23.28 -29.34
CA LEU A 50 15.55 22.84 -28.70
C LEU A 50 15.91 21.84 -27.61
N GLY A 51 15.90 22.29 -26.37
CA GLY A 51 16.26 21.46 -25.23
C GLY A 51 16.29 22.21 -23.91
N SER A 52 16.88 21.55 -22.93
CA SER A 52 17.17 22.12 -21.62
C SER A 52 18.53 22.80 -21.58
N TYR A 53 18.80 23.52 -20.50
CA TYR A 53 20.09 24.14 -20.17
C TYR A 53 20.52 23.74 -18.75
N GLU A 54 21.81 23.80 -18.46
CA GLU A 54 22.36 23.70 -17.10
C GLU A 54 22.57 25.11 -16.52
N TRP A 55 22.06 25.37 -15.33
CA TRP A 55 22.15 26.67 -14.65
C TRP A 55 22.61 26.54 -13.20
N GLY A 56 23.42 27.51 -12.76
CA GLY A 56 23.96 27.60 -11.41
C GLY A 56 25.13 26.65 -11.12
N ALA A 57 25.71 26.79 -9.93
CA ALA A 57 26.85 25.98 -9.49
C ALA A 57 26.54 24.47 -9.44
N ASP A 58 25.28 24.14 -9.18
CA ASP A 58 24.80 22.76 -9.02
C ASP A 58 24.44 22.12 -10.38
N LYS A 59 24.64 22.84 -11.49
CA LYS A 59 24.25 22.43 -12.86
C LYS A 59 22.80 21.98 -12.93
N GLN A 60 21.92 22.75 -12.28
CA GLN A 60 20.50 22.45 -12.27
C GLN A 60 19.96 22.53 -13.69
N ARG A 61 19.23 21.49 -14.12
CA ARG A 61 18.56 21.51 -15.41
C ARG A 61 17.36 22.45 -15.39
N VAL A 62 17.29 23.33 -16.38
CA VAL A 62 16.26 24.35 -16.52
C VAL A 62 15.76 24.43 -17.96
N TRP A 63 14.55 24.97 -18.12
CA TRP A 63 13.88 25.11 -19.40
C TRP A 63 13.56 26.58 -19.69
N CYS A 64 13.86 26.99 -20.91
CA CYS A 64 13.61 28.31 -21.43
C CYS A 64 12.15 28.45 -21.89
N VAL A 65 11.52 29.59 -21.62
CA VAL A 65 10.10 29.84 -21.93
C VAL A 65 9.87 31.11 -22.76
N GLN A 66 10.92 31.73 -23.28
CA GLN A 66 10.81 32.96 -24.08
C GLN A 66 11.76 32.87 -25.28
N TYR A 67 11.29 32.18 -26.33
CA TYR A 67 12.08 31.89 -27.54
C TYR A 67 12.95 33.06 -28.00
N SER A 68 14.19 32.78 -28.39
CA SER A 68 15.20 33.75 -28.86
C SER A 68 15.69 34.81 -27.87
N LEU A 69 15.22 34.87 -26.62
CA LEU A 69 15.96 35.58 -25.57
C LEU A 69 17.25 34.82 -25.22
N LEU A 70 18.21 35.50 -24.58
CA LEU A 70 19.50 34.92 -24.19
C LEU A 70 19.28 33.74 -23.24
N ALA A 71 19.91 32.61 -23.53
CA ALA A 71 19.86 31.41 -22.70
C ALA A 71 20.56 31.65 -21.35
N PRO A 72 20.10 31.01 -20.25
CA PRO A 72 20.70 31.18 -18.94
C PRO A 72 22.19 30.84 -18.98
N ASP A 73 23.04 31.80 -18.60
CA ASP A 73 24.43 31.53 -18.29
C ASP A 73 24.60 31.08 -16.83
N SER A 74 25.70 30.41 -16.54
CA SER A 74 25.99 29.85 -15.21
C SER A 74 26.20 30.91 -14.10
N GLY A 75 26.38 32.18 -14.45
CA GLY A 75 26.63 33.29 -13.52
C GLY A 75 25.41 34.17 -13.23
N GLN A 76 24.35 34.09 -14.03
CA GLN A 76 23.18 34.95 -13.92
C GLN A 76 22.32 34.57 -12.70
N PRO A 77 22.11 35.49 -11.73
CA PRO A 77 21.19 35.26 -10.63
C PRO A 77 19.73 35.39 -11.08
N TYR A 78 18.85 34.60 -10.46
CA TYR A 78 17.41 34.58 -10.71
C TYR A 78 16.61 34.75 -9.41
N THR A 79 15.42 35.33 -9.52
CA THR A 79 14.43 35.44 -8.44
C THR A 79 13.28 34.47 -8.66
N ASP A 80 12.93 33.72 -7.62
CA ASP A 80 11.87 32.70 -7.66
C ASP A 80 10.46 33.30 -7.58
N GLY A 81 9.51 32.65 -8.25
CA GLY A 81 8.09 32.71 -7.88
C GLY A 81 7.18 33.60 -8.70
N ALA A 82 7.63 34.13 -9.84
CA ALA A 82 6.75 34.87 -10.74
C ALA A 82 5.83 33.92 -11.52
N GLU A 83 4.66 34.39 -11.92
CA GLU A 83 3.76 33.66 -12.81
C GLU A 83 4.37 33.54 -14.22
N LEU A 84 4.20 32.37 -14.86
CA LEU A 84 4.54 32.20 -16.26
C LEU A 84 3.53 32.96 -17.14
N LEU A 85 4.06 33.87 -17.94
CA LEU A 85 3.33 34.63 -18.94
C LEU A 85 3.83 34.28 -20.35
N SER A 86 3.08 34.65 -21.38
CA SER A 86 3.58 34.64 -22.74
C SER A 86 4.77 35.59 -22.90
N LYS A 87 5.49 35.47 -24.00
CA LYS A 87 6.60 36.34 -24.37
C LYS A 87 6.17 37.81 -24.45
N GLY A 88 4.97 38.08 -24.94
CA GLY A 88 4.34 39.41 -24.95
C GLY A 88 3.80 39.86 -23.58
N GLY A 89 3.94 39.04 -22.53
CA GLY A 89 3.47 39.35 -21.18
C GLY A 89 1.97 39.15 -20.98
N ALA A 90 1.29 38.39 -21.86
CA ALA A 90 -0.10 38.00 -21.63
C ALA A 90 -0.17 36.82 -20.64
N PRO A 91 -1.22 36.74 -19.79
CA PRO A 91 -1.53 35.50 -19.08
C PRO A 91 -1.71 34.35 -20.08
N LEU A 92 -1.21 33.17 -19.74
CA LEU A 92 -1.47 31.96 -20.52
C LEU A 92 -2.93 31.53 -20.36
N SER A 93 -3.48 30.86 -21.38
CA SER A 93 -4.75 30.14 -21.21
C SER A 93 -4.61 29.07 -20.13
N GLU A 94 -5.71 28.74 -19.46
CA GLU A 94 -5.70 27.72 -18.40
C GLU A 94 -5.22 26.36 -18.92
N GLU A 95 -5.60 26.00 -20.15
CA GLU A 95 -5.16 24.76 -20.79
C GLU A 95 -3.66 24.74 -21.06
N ALA A 96 -3.10 25.84 -21.57
CA ALA A 96 -1.66 25.94 -21.82
C ALA A 96 -0.87 25.88 -20.51
N ALA A 97 -1.30 26.62 -19.49
CA ALA A 97 -0.68 26.61 -18.17
C ALA A 97 -0.69 25.19 -17.56
N ALA A 98 -1.85 24.51 -17.58
CA ALA A 98 -2.01 23.17 -17.03
C ALA A 98 -1.19 22.11 -17.81
N ASN A 99 -1.12 22.23 -19.14
CA ASN A 99 -0.28 21.36 -19.97
C ASN A 99 1.20 21.54 -19.63
N ILE A 100 1.68 22.79 -19.49
CA ILE A 100 3.07 23.09 -19.14
C ILE A 100 3.42 22.51 -17.75
N SER A 101 2.59 22.74 -16.74
CA SER A 101 2.83 22.19 -15.40
C SER A 101 2.85 20.67 -15.39
N TYR A 102 1.93 20.01 -16.14
CA TYR A 102 1.97 18.55 -16.30
C TYR A 102 3.26 18.08 -16.96
N LEU A 103 3.65 18.68 -18.09
CA LEU A 103 4.83 18.25 -18.83
C LEU A 103 6.10 18.44 -18.03
N LEU A 104 6.25 19.54 -17.29
CA LEU A 104 7.42 19.77 -16.45
C LEU A 104 7.49 18.80 -15.28
N LEU A 105 6.35 18.47 -14.66
CA LEU A 105 6.29 17.46 -13.61
C LEU A 105 6.70 16.06 -14.12
N ARG A 106 6.23 15.67 -15.31
CA ARG A 106 6.40 14.30 -15.84
C ARG A 106 7.69 14.12 -16.64
N TYR A 107 8.04 15.10 -17.46
CA TYR A 107 9.09 15.04 -18.46
C TYR A 107 10.23 16.02 -18.23
N GLY A 108 10.11 16.96 -17.28
CA GLY A 108 11.17 17.92 -16.96
C GLY A 108 12.50 17.27 -16.53
N ASN A 109 12.42 16.01 -16.05
CA ASN A 109 13.58 15.21 -15.65
C ASN A 109 13.99 14.11 -16.66
N THR A 110 13.46 14.11 -17.89
CA THR A 110 13.75 13.10 -18.93
C THR A 110 15.26 12.84 -19.13
N GLN A 111 15.65 11.64 -19.53
CA GLN A 111 17.04 11.34 -19.93
C GLN A 111 17.18 11.24 -21.46
N SER A 112 16.11 11.51 -22.21
CA SER A 112 16.09 11.45 -23.67
C SER A 112 16.27 12.85 -24.29
N GLY A 113 17.21 12.97 -25.22
CA GLY A 113 17.38 14.19 -26.03
C GLY A 113 16.15 14.50 -26.89
N ASP A 114 15.47 13.47 -27.42
CA ASP A 114 14.26 13.62 -28.23
C ASP A 114 13.08 14.15 -27.39
N GLU A 115 12.89 13.61 -26.18
CA GLU A 115 11.84 14.11 -25.27
C GLU A 115 12.17 15.51 -24.77
N ALA A 116 13.45 15.81 -24.53
CA ALA A 116 13.86 17.13 -24.12
C ALA A 116 13.59 18.17 -25.21
N ALA A 117 13.93 17.87 -26.46
CA ALA A 117 13.63 18.73 -27.60
C ALA A 117 12.12 18.91 -27.79
N ALA A 118 11.35 17.83 -27.65
CA ALA A 118 9.89 17.87 -27.72
C ALA A 118 9.26 18.74 -26.62
N LEU A 119 9.75 18.62 -25.38
CA LEU A 119 9.32 19.44 -24.27
C LEU A 119 9.61 20.92 -24.52
N ALA A 120 10.85 21.28 -24.89
CA ALA A 120 11.22 22.66 -25.20
C ALA A 120 10.37 23.25 -26.35
N HIS A 121 10.12 22.46 -27.39
CA HIS A 121 9.25 22.85 -28.50
C HIS A 121 7.82 23.18 -28.02
N LEU A 122 7.22 22.34 -27.19
CA LEU A 122 5.86 22.56 -26.66
C LEU A 122 5.81 23.78 -25.72
N LEU A 123 6.81 23.94 -24.85
CA LEU A 123 6.93 25.13 -24.00
C LEU A 123 6.94 26.41 -24.85
N HIS A 124 7.81 26.49 -25.86
CA HIS A 124 7.89 27.66 -26.74
C HIS A 124 6.63 27.87 -27.59
N THR A 125 5.98 26.80 -28.04
CA THR A 125 4.71 26.87 -28.76
C THR A 125 3.63 27.57 -27.96
N TRP A 126 3.53 27.31 -26.65
CA TRP A 126 2.52 27.93 -25.79
C TRP A 126 2.93 29.25 -25.18
N THR A 127 4.23 29.51 -25.04
CA THR A 127 4.73 30.71 -24.35
C THR A 127 5.19 31.80 -25.29
N ALA A 128 5.57 31.50 -26.53
CA ALA A 128 6.07 32.47 -27.50
C ALA A 128 5.26 32.46 -28.81
N TYR A 129 3.95 32.21 -28.74
CA TYR A 129 3.07 32.25 -29.91
C TYR A 129 2.99 33.65 -30.54
N PRO A 130 2.59 33.76 -31.82
CA PRO A 130 2.39 35.06 -32.46
C PRO A 130 1.26 35.84 -31.78
N ASP A 131 1.57 37.03 -31.30
CA ASP A 131 0.67 37.94 -30.59
C ASP A 131 0.95 39.38 -31.08
N PRO A 132 0.42 39.76 -32.26
CA PRO A 132 0.69 41.06 -32.88
C PRO A 132 0.24 42.25 -32.02
N ASP A 133 -0.83 42.09 -31.23
CA ASP A 133 -1.34 43.12 -30.32
C ASP A 133 -0.34 43.47 -29.21
N ARG A 134 0.61 42.55 -28.94
CA ARG A 134 1.70 42.73 -27.98
C ARG A 134 3.08 42.78 -28.65
N GLY A 135 3.12 43.01 -29.95
CA GLY A 135 4.36 43.18 -30.72
C GLY A 135 5.18 41.90 -30.88
N VAL A 136 4.57 40.72 -30.72
CA VAL A 136 5.23 39.43 -30.94
C VAL A 136 4.79 38.86 -32.29
N SER A 137 5.71 38.75 -33.26
CA SER A 137 5.38 38.46 -34.66
C SER A 137 6.30 37.41 -35.28
N LEU A 138 5.84 36.72 -36.33
CA LEU A 138 6.66 35.82 -37.15
C LEU A 138 7.44 36.56 -38.26
N ASP A 139 7.32 37.88 -38.36
CA ASP A 139 8.06 38.68 -39.35
C ASP A 139 9.58 38.52 -39.16
N PRO A 140 10.33 38.03 -40.17
CA PRO A 140 11.79 37.89 -40.10
C PRO A 140 12.55 39.21 -39.86
N ASN A 141 11.89 40.37 -40.03
CA ASN A 141 12.48 41.67 -39.69
C ASN A 141 12.37 42.01 -38.19
N SER A 142 11.61 41.24 -37.42
CA SER A 142 11.56 41.36 -35.95
C SER A 142 12.93 41.04 -35.37
N ASP A 143 13.30 41.70 -34.27
CA ASP A 143 14.48 41.31 -33.50
C ASP A 143 14.15 40.16 -32.52
N PHE A 144 15.17 39.71 -31.79
CA PHE A 144 15.06 38.59 -30.85
C PHE A 144 14.05 38.82 -29.71
N ARG A 145 13.73 40.08 -29.37
CA ARG A 145 12.73 40.41 -28.33
C ARG A 145 11.30 40.32 -28.83
N HIS A 146 11.10 40.52 -30.14
CA HIS A 146 9.78 40.61 -30.77
C HIS A 146 9.44 39.41 -31.66
N ILE A 147 10.41 38.56 -32.01
CA ILE A 147 10.14 37.37 -32.83
C ILE A 147 9.34 36.31 -32.05
N ALA A 148 8.26 35.83 -32.65
CA ALA A 148 7.46 34.70 -32.18
C ALA A 148 8.12 33.36 -32.53
N TYR A 149 7.80 32.32 -31.79
CA TYR A 149 8.18 30.95 -32.12
C TYR A 149 7.31 30.40 -33.25
N ASN A 150 7.93 30.05 -34.37
CA ASN A 150 7.25 29.37 -35.47
C ASN A 150 7.14 27.87 -35.14
N SER A 151 6.02 27.46 -34.53
CA SER A 151 5.80 26.09 -34.09
C SER A 151 5.90 25.10 -35.26
N GLN A 152 5.23 25.35 -36.38
CA GLN A 152 5.24 24.43 -37.52
C GLN A 152 6.65 24.27 -38.11
N PHE A 153 7.38 25.38 -38.29
CA PHE A 153 8.75 25.32 -38.81
C PHE A 153 9.65 24.44 -37.93
N HIS A 154 9.60 24.63 -36.61
CA HIS A 154 10.44 23.86 -35.68
C HIS A 154 9.98 22.41 -35.55
N TYR A 155 8.67 22.14 -35.63
CA TYR A 155 8.12 20.78 -35.66
C TYR A 155 8.63 20.00 -36.87
N ASP A 156 8.60 20.62 -38.06
CA ASP A 156 9.12 20.01 -39.29
C ASP A 156 10.65 19.88 -39.26
N ALA A 157 11.35 20.86 -38.67
CA ALA A 157 12.80 20.80 -38.49
C ALA A 157 13.22 19.68 -37.54
N LEU A 158 12.49 19.46 -36.45
CA LEU A 158 12.64 18.28 -35.59
C LEU A 158 12.43 17.01 -36.40
N GLY A 159 11.35 16.90 -37.18
CA GLY A 159 11.10 15.71 -38.02
C GLY A 159 12.23 15.39 -39.00
N ARG A 160 12.84 16.42 -39.61
CA ARG A 160 14.01 16.24 -40.49
C ARG A 160 15.26 15.79 -39.72
N LYS A 161 15.43 16.23 -38.47
CA LYS A 161 16.64 15.98 -37.69
C LYS A 161 16.59 14.72 -36.84
N SER A 162 15.44 14.49 -36.20
CA SER A 162 15.07 13.30 -35.45
C SER A 162 13.55 13.07 -35.57
N PRO A 163 13.12 12.12 -36.40
CA PRO A 163 11.72 11.69 -36.44
C PRO A 163 11.18 11.24 -35.06
N ALA A 164 12.04 10.72 -34.18
CA ALA A 164 11.68 10.33 -32.83
C ALA A 164 11.32 11.53 -31.95
N ALA A 165 12.03 12.66 -32.10
CA ALA A 165 11.69 13.91 -31.41
C ALA A 165 10.34 14.48 -31.87
N GLN A 166 10.06 14.42 -33.18
CA GLN A 166 8.77 14.83 -33.73
C GLN A 166 7.62 13.96 -33.18
N GLN A 167 7.79 12.63 -33.17
CA GLN A 167 6.81 11.73 -32.55
C GLN A 167 6.66 11.97 -31.03
N ALA A 168 7.75 12.33 -30.34
CA ALA A 168 7.70 12.70 -28.94
C ALA A 168 6.88 13.98 -28.71
N VAL A 169 6.93 14.97 -29.61
CA VAL A 169 6.05 16.16 -29.54
C VAL A 169 4.58 15.76 -29.52
N ASP A 170 4.16 14.93 -30.48
CA ASP A 170 2.77 14.49 -30.59
C ASP A 170 2.33 13.71 -29.34
N ARG A 171 3.17 12.78 -28.89
CA ARG A 171 2.90 11.97 -27.70
C ARG A 171 2.81 12.81 -26.43
N LEU A 172 3.78 13.70 -26.17
CA LEU A 172 3.79 14.54 -24.97
C LEU A 172 2.59 15.48 -24.97
N LYS A 173 2.25 16.06 -26.12
CA LYS A 173 1.06 16.91 -26.24
C LYS A 173 -0.22 16.14 -25.91
N ALA A 174 -0.43 14.98 -26.52
CA ALA A 174 -1.60 14.14 -26.25
C ALA A 174 -1.67 13.69 -24.78
N ASP A 175 -0.53 13.34 -24.19
CA ASP A 175 -0.46 12.94 -22.78
C ASP A 175 -0.77 14.10 -21.83
N ALA A 176 -0.25 15.30 -22.10
CA ALA A 176 -0.61 16.51 -21.35
C ALA A 176 -2.09 16.82 -21.48
N GLU A 177 -2.65 16.76 -22.68
CA GLU A 177 -4.07 17.02 -22.89
C GLU A 177 -4.94 16.00 -22.12
N ALA A 178 -4.52 14.74 -22.06
CA ALA A 178 -5.20 13.69 -21.35
C ALA A 178 -5.04 13.77 -19.82
N ASN A 179 -3.93 14.31 -19.30
CA ASN A 179 -3.59 14.19 -17.89
C ASN A 179 -3.31 15.53 -17.18
N ARG A 180 -3.55 16.68 -17.81
CA ARG A 180 -3.35 18.02 -17.20
C ARG A 180 -4.12 18.22 -15.90
N GLY A 181 -3.54 19.03 -15.01
CA GLY A 181 -4.11 19.37 -13.71
C GLY A 181 -5.15 20.49 -13.72
N PRO A 182 -5.56 20.95 -12.52
CA PRO A 182 -5.16 20.44 -11.21
C PRO A 182 -5.75 19.03 -10.95
N TRP A 183 -5.03 18.21 -10.18
CA TRP A 183 -5.52 16.91 -9.77
C TRP A 183 -6.19 16.96 -8.39
N ALA A 184 -7.06 15.99 -8.14
CA ALA A 184 -7.57 15.67 -6.82
C ALA A 184 -7.34 14.19 -6.53
N THR A 185 -7.12 13.84 -5.27
CA THR A 185 -6.87 12.45 -4.85
C THR A 185 -7.79 12.05 -3.71
N ARG A 186 -8.21 10.79 -3.73
CA ARG A 186 -9.10 10.20 -2.73
C ARG A 186 -8.71 8.75 -2.50
N VAL A 187 -8.80 8.34 -1.23
CA VAL A 187 -8.69 6.93 -0.83
C VAL A 187 -10.01 6.53 -0.20
N THR A 188 -10.52 5.35 -0.57
CA THR A 188 -11.73 4.77 0.01
C THR A 188 -11.40 3.43 0.65
N ALA A 189 -11.68 3.32 1.95
CA ALA A 189 -11.60 2.06 2.67
C ALA A 189 -12.77 1.12 2.32
N PRO A 190 -12.62 -0.20 2.53
CA PRO A 190 -13.74 -1.14 2.47
C PRO A 190 -14.88 -0.70 3.41
N LYS A 191 -16.12 -0.94 2.97
CA LYS A 191 -17.32 -0.60 3.76
C LYS A 191 -17.50 -1.51 4.98
N GLU A 192 -17.17 -2.78 4.80
CA GLU A 192 -17.27 -3.78 5.86
C GLU A 192 -16.05 -3.71 6.79
N GLN A 193 -16.26 -4.06 8.05
CA GLN A 193 -15.18 -4.22 9.01
C GLN A 193 -14.21 -5.30 8.52
N GLN A 194 -12.91 -5.02 8.57
CA GLN A 194 -11.91 -5.95 8.06
C GLN A 194 -11.55 -7.04 9.07
N LEU A 195 -10.94 -8.13 8.60
CA LEU A 195 -10.33 -9.15 9.45
C LEU A 195 -8.80 -9.06 9.37
N ILE A 196 -8.13 -9.01 10.53
CA ILE A 196 -6.67 -9.02 10.64
C ILE A 196 -6.13 -10.29 9.98
N GLY A 197 -5.12 -10.11 9.12
CA GLY A 197 -4.52 -11.17 8.31
C GLY A 197 -5.30 -11.52 7.03
N THR A 198 -6.45 -10.90 6.75
CA THR A 198 -7.22 -11.12 5.52
C THR A 198 -7.13 -9.90 4.60
N ALA A 199 -6.73 -10.11 3.35
CA ALA A 199 -6.63 -9.04 2.37
C ALA A 199 -8.01 -8.52 1.95
N ASP A 200 -8.16 -7.21 1.82
CA ASP A 200 -9.30 -6.57 1.16
C ASP A 200 -8.85 -5.45 0.22
N THR A 201 -9.76 -4.95 -0.61
CA THR A 201 -9.47 -3.95 -1.64
C THR A 201 -9.81 -2.54 -1.16
N TRP A 202 -8.77 -1.72 -1.03
CA TRP A 202 -8.89 -0.27 -0.88
C TRP A 202 -8.85 0.38 -2.26
N VAL A 203 -9.56 1.50 -2.44
CA VAL A 203 -9.65 2.15 -3.75
C VAL A 203 -8.94 3.49 -3.70
N VAL A 204 -8.01 3.70 -4.63
CA VAL A 204 -7.33 4.99 -4.84
C VAL A 204 -7.84 5.61 -6.13
N GLU A 205 -8.30 6.85 -6.04
CA GLU A 205 -8.81 7.64 -7.16
C GLU A 205 -7.94 8.89 -7.30
N VAL A 206 -7.47 9.15 -8.52
CA VAL A 206 -6.77 10.40 -8.85
C VAL A 206 -7.48 11.00 -10.05
N THR A 207 -8.11 12.14 -9.86
CA THR A 207 -9.06 12.74 -10.80
C THR A 207 -8.58 14.10 -11.30
N ARG A 208 -9.00 14.45 -12.51
CA ARG A 208 -8.76 15.76 -13.12
C ARG A 208 -9.90 16.72 -12.77
N SER A 209 -9.63 18.03 -12.79
CA SER A 209 -10.62 19.10 -12.55
C SER A 209 -11.85 19.05 -13.47
N GLY A 210 -11.72 18.52 -14.69
CA GLY A 210 -12.82 18.31 -15.64
C GLY A 210 -13.52 16.95 -15.53
N GLY A 211 -13.17 16.13 -14.53
CA GLY A 211 -13.60 14.74 -14.40
C GLY A 211 -12.70 13.76 -15.12
N GLY A 212 -12.94 12.46 -14.87
CA GLY A 212 -12.10 11.37 -15.37
C GLY A 212 -10.84 11.15 -14.53
N GLN A 213 -10.30 9.92 -14.60
CA GLN A 213 -9.09 9.55 -13.86
C GLN A 213 -7.83 10.02 -14.60
N VAL A 214 -6.77 10.28 -13.83
CA VAL A 214 -5.41 10.50 -14.31
C VAL A 214 -4.75 9.15 -14.53
N THR A 215 -4.13 8.97 -15.69
CA THR A 215 -3.45 7.73 -16.06
C THR A 215 -1.96 7.79 -15.78
N ASN A 216 -1.36 6.65 -15.44
CA ASN A 216 0.09 6.48 -15.26
C ASN A 216 0.74 7.46 -14.27
N ALA A 217 -0.01 8.02 -13.32
CA ALA A 217 0.52 8.93 -12.31
C ALA A 217 1.14 8.14 -11.15
N PRO A 218 2.43 8.34 -10.83
CA PRO A 218 3.08 7.69 -9.70
C PRO A 218 2.62 8.34 -8.39
N PHE A 219 2.45 7.52 -7.37
CA PHE A 219 2.14 7.94 -6.02
C PHE A 219 2.76 6.99 -5.00
N THR A 220 3.01 7.49 -3.80
CA THR A 220 3.51 6.69 -2.68
C THR A 220 2.35 6.35 -1.77
N VAL A 221 2.28 5.09 -1.35
CA VAL A 221 1.37 4.64 -0.29
C VAL A 221 2.13 4.46 1.02
N GLU A 222 1.48 4.80 2.12
CA GLU A 222 1.96 4.57 3.48
C GLU A 222 0.83 3.93 4.29
N LEU A 223 1.13 2.80 4.92
CA LEU A 223 0.20 1.99 5.68
C LEU A 223 0.57 2.00 7.15
N THR A 224 -0.44 2.03 8.03
CA THR A 224 -0.32 1.81 9.48
C THR A 224 -1.29 0.71 9.85
N ASP A 225 -0.90 -0.19 10.77
CA ASP A 225 -1.69 -1.37 11.15
C ASP A 225 -2.13 -2.22 9.95
N ALA A 226 -1.38 -2.14 8.85
CA ALA A 226 -1.64 -2.87 7.61
C ALA A 226 -0.38 -3.00 6.76
N THR A 227 -0.39 -3.97 5.86
CA THR A 227 0.63 -4.18 4.84
C THR A 227 0.01 -4.40 3.46
N LEU A 228 0.78 -4.19 2.40
CA LEU A 228 0.44 -4.67 1.07
C LEU A 228 0.61 -6.19 1.01
N ALA A 229 0.13 -6.80 -0.08
CA ALA A 229 0.24 -8.25 -0.31
C ALA A 229 1.68 -8.79 -0.28
N ASP A 230 2.69 -7.95 -0.54
CA ASP A 230 4.11 -8.28 -0.45
C ASP A 230 4.73 -8.03 0.94
N GLY A 231 3.92 -7.61 1.92
CA GLY A 231 4.35 -7.33 3.29
C GLY A 231 4.90 -5.91 3.50
N SER A 232 5.01 -5.08 2.46
CA SER A 232 5.50 -3.71 2.61
C SER A 232 4.47 -2.78 3.25
N THR A 233 4.94 -1.80 4.04
CA THR A 233 4.12 -0.72 4.61
C THR A 233 4.22 0.58 3.82
N THR A 234 5.26 0.72 2.98
CA THR A 234 5.45 1.87 2.09
C THR A 234 5.85 1.38 0.71
N LYS A 235 5.20 1.88 -0.34
CA LYS A 235 5.51 1.51 -1.73
C LYS A 235 5.11 2.59 -2.72
N GLN A 236 5.89 2.74 -3.79
CA GLN A 236 5.48 3.53 -4.95
C GLN A 236 4.59 2.68 -5.87
N LEU A 237 3.42 3.21 -6.20
CA LEU A 237 2.45 2.64 -7.12
C LEU A 237 2.16 3.64 -8.24
N THR A 238 1.47 3.20 -9.29
CA THR A 238 1.13 4.02 -10.44
C THR A 238 -0.35 3.84 -10.76
N THR A 239 -1.08 4.92 -11.07
CA THR A 239 -2.47 4.81 -11.50
C THR A 239 -2.58 4.02 -12.82
N PRO A 240 -3.66 3.25 -13.02
CA PRO A 240 -3.86 2.47 -14.23
C PRO A 240 -3.83 3.33 -15.51
N GLY A 241 -3.32 2.74 -16.60
CA GLY A 241 -3.39 3.33 -17.94
C GLY A 241 -4.79 3.28 -18.56
N ASP A 242 -5.73 2.52 -17.98
CA ASP A 242 -7.08 2.30 -18.51
C ASP A 242 -8.12 3.35 -18.03
N GLY A 243 -7.67 4.36 -17.27
CA GLY A 243 -8.53 5.44 -16.78
C GLY A 243 -9.51 5.02 -15.67
N LYS A 244 -9.26 3.91 -14.98
CA LYS A 244 -10.05 3.47 -13.82
C LYS A 244 -9.33 3.74 -12.50
N ALA A 245 -10.12 3.72 -11.42
CA ALA A 245 -9.59 3.76 -10.06
C ALA A 245 -8.72 2.53 -9.77
N LEU A 246 -7.68 2.70 -8.96
CA LEU A 246 -6.78 1.61 -8.59
C LEU A 246 -7.30 0.88 -7.35
N GLY A 247 -7.61 -0.40 -7.50
CA GLY A 247 -7.82 -1.31 -6.37
C GLY A 247 -6.48 -1.79 -5.81
N VAL A 248 -6.22 -1.52 -4.53
CA VAL A 248 -5.01 -1.95 -3.80
C VAL A 248 -5.39 -2.98 -2.76
N ARG A 249 -4.76 -4.17 -2.82
CA ARG A 249 -4.94 -5.23 -1.83
C ARG A 249 -4.13 -4.93 -0.57
N VAL A 250 -4.83 -4.78 0.54
CA VAL A 250 -4.28 -4.39 1.85
C VAL A 250 -4.68 -5.43 2.89
N VAL A 251 -3.71 -5.89 3.67
CA VAL A 251 -3.87 -6.87 4.74
C VAL A 251 -3.73 -6.13 6.08
N PRO A 252 -4.79 -6.04 6.90
CA PRO A 252 -4.66 -5.45 8.23
C PRO A 252 -3.76 -6.32 9.12
N THR A 253 -2.88 -5.67 9.86
CA THR A 253 -2.00 -6.28 10.87
C THR A 253 -2.33 -5.81 12.29
N GLY A 254 -3.14 -4.76 12.42
CA GLY A 254 -3.63 -4.23 13.68
C GLY A 254 -5.10 -3.79 13.61
N PRO A 255 -5.67 -3.29 14.73
CA PRO A 255 -7.09 -2.98 14.84
C PRO A 255 -7.52 -1.72 14.10
N ASN A 256 -6.61 -0.80 13.77
CA ASN A 256 -6.93 0.49 13.15
C ASN A 256 -6.15 0.69 11.84
N PRO A 257 -6.36 -0.17 10.81
CA PRO A 257 -5.65 -0.03 9.55
C PRO A 257 -5.94 1.33 8.91
N SER A 258 -4.88 2.02 8.49
CA SER A 258 -4.97 3.26 7.73
C SER A 258 -4.13 3.22 6.46
N PHE A 259 -4.63 3.88 5.42
CA PHE A 259 -4.02 3.98 4.11
C PHE A 259 -3.87 5.45 3.72
N THR A 260 -2.63 5.90 3.57
CA THR A 260 -2.30 7.25 3.12
C THR A 260 -1.67 7.19 1.74
N VAL A 261 -2.15 8.02 0.82
CA VAL A 261 -1.59 8.28 -0.50
C VAL A 261 -0.95 9.64 -0.49
N LYS A 262 0.29 9.72 -1.00
CA LYS A 262 0.99 10.98 -1.30
C LYS A 262 1.37 11.00 -2.77
N LEU A 263 1.07 12.08 -3.48
CA LEU A 263 1.52 12.27 -4.85
C LEU A 263 1.82 13.72 -5.16
N ALA A 264 2.70 13.92 -6.14
CA ALA A 264 2.92 15.22 -6.75
C ALA A 264 1.86 15.46 -7.83
N SER A 265 1.11 16.56 -7.72
CA SER A 265 0.21 17.08 -8.73
C SER A 265 0.86 18.25 -9.46
N PRO A 266 0.60 18.40 -10.77
CA PRO A 266 0.99 19.63 -11.46
C PRO A 266 0.27 20.81 -10.83
N ALA A 267 0.99 21.91 -10.60
CA ALA A 267 0.40 23.15 -10.12
C ALA A 267 -0.62 23.68 -11.14
N GLN A 268 -1.62 24.43 -10.65
CA GLN A 268 -2.63 25.02 -11.52
C GLN A 268 -2.03 26.02 -12.52
N ARG A 269 -1.01 26.77 -12.11
CA ARG A 269 -0.22 27.66 -12.98
C ARG A 269 1.26 27.54 -12.68
N PRO A 270 2.11 27.41 -13.72
CA PRO A 270 3.53 27.28 -13.52
C PRO A 270 4.17 28.59 -13.06
N LYS A 271 5.12 28.45 -12.14
CA LYS A 271 5.98 29.54 -11.69
C LYS A 271 7.32 29.49 -12.42
N VAL A 272 7.83 30.66 -12.73
CA VAL A 272 9.13 30.88 -13.37
C VAL A 272 10.09 31.53 -12.40
N ARG A 273 11.38 31.38 -12.71
CA ARG A 273 12.42 32.24 -12.16
C ARG A 273 12.71 33.36 -13.15
N VAL A 274 12.87 34.58 -12.65
CA VAL A 274 13.11 35.78 -13.45
C VAL A 274 14.56 36.22 -13.29
N PRO A 275 15.31 36.46 -14.38
CA PRO A 275 16.69 36.91 -14.30
C PRO A 275 16.77 38.29 -13.63
N GLN A 276 17.70 38.46 -12.70
CA GLN A 276 17.91 39.75 -12.04
C GLN A 276 18.73 40.68 -12.95
N ASN A 277 18.29 41.93 -13.08
CA ASN A 277 19.01 43.00 -13.79
C ASN A 277 19.33 42.71 -15.27
N ASN A 278 18.65 41.74 -15.90
CA ASN A 278 18.86 41.39 -17.30
C ASN A 278 17.53 40.97 -17.96
N ASN A 279 16.88 41.91 -18.66
CA ASN A 279 15.61 41.68 -19.32
C ASN A 279 15.75 40.97 -20.69
N ASP A 280 16.98 40.81 -21.18
CA ASP A 280 17.26 40.13 -22.45
C ASP A 280 17.51 38.64 -22.27
N MET A 281 17.64 38.20 -21.01
CA MET A 281 17.78 36.82 -20.60
C MET A 281 16.42 36.14 -20.47
N GLN A 282 16.33 34.86 -20.82
CA GLN A 282 15.10 34.09 -20.70
C GLN A 282 14.70 33.93 -19.24
N ARG A 283 13.40 33.95 -18.98
CA ARG A 283 12.84 33.30 -17.79
C ARG A 283 13.04 31.79 -17.88
N ILE A 284 13.20 31.15 -16.73
CA ILE A 284 13.45 29.71 -16.65
C ILE A 284 12.43 29.00 -15.76
N VAL A 285 12.14 27.75 -16.09
CA VAL A 285 11.31 26.84 -15.28
C VAL A 285 12.08 25.56 -14.99
N THR A 286 11.84 24.95 -13.82
CA THR A 286 12.42 23.66 -13.43
C THR A 286 11.35 22.58 -13.48
N THR A 287 10.36 22.64 -12.57
CA THR A 287 9.26 21.67 -12.46
C THR A 287 7.90 22.25 -12.79
N GLY A 288 7.81 23.56 -13.07
CA GLY A 288 6.54 24.21 -13.40
C GLY A 288 5.56 24.30 -12.22
N GLY A 289 6.08 24.22 -10.98
CA GLY A 289 5.27 24.20 -9.76
C GLY A 289 4.67 22.81 -9.49
N VAL A 290 4.91 22.31 -8.28
CA VAL A 290 4.40 21.02 -7.81
C VAL A 290 3.55 21.26 -6.57
N GLU A 291 2.37 20.67 -6.53
CA GLU A 291 1.52 20.62 -5.35
C GLU A 291 1.54 19.19 -4.79
N GLU A 292 1.86 19.03 -3.51
CA GLU A 292 1.77 17.73 -2.86
C GLU A 292 0.32 17.47 -2.45
N LEU A 293 -0.26 16.41 -3.00
CA LEU A 293 -1.58 15.94 -2.61
C LEU A 293 -1.44 14.77 -1.64
N THR A 294 -2.17 14.84 -0.53
CA THR A 294 -2.30 13.76 0.43
C THR A 294 -3.77 13.38 0.58
N ALA A 295 -4.07 12.09 0.52
CA ALA A 295 -5.38 11.55 0.93
C ALA A 295 -5.17 10.39 1.88
N ASN A 296 -6.04 10.30 2.87
CA ASN A 296 -6.01 9.23 3.86
C ASN A 296 -7.40 8.63 4.03
N ALA A 297 -7.44 7.33 4.29
CA ALA A 297 -8.62 6.65 4.79
C ALA A 297 -8.22 5.69 5.90
N SER A 298 -9.14 5.42 6.81
CA SER A 298 -8.98 4.43 7.87
C SER A 298 -10.27 3.62 8.03
N THR A 299 -10.14 2.43 8.58
CA THR A 299 -11.25 1.59 9.00
C THR A 299 -10.85 0.83 10.26
N THR A 300 -11.72 -0.06 10.72
CA THR A 300 -11.42 -0.96 11.84
C THR A 300 -11.22 -2.38 11.35
N ALA A 301 -10.38 -3.13 12.05
CA ALA A 301 -10.21 -4.55 11.83
C ALA A 301 -10.36 -5.34 13.14
N LYS A 302 -10.85 -6.57 13.03
CA LYS A 302 -10.92 -7.53 14.14
C LYS A 302 -10.06 -8.74 13.86
N THR A 303 -9.56 -9.37 14.91
CA THR A 303 -8.92 -10.69 14.85
C THR A 303 -9.88 -11.73 14.25
N PRO A 304 -9.41 -12.77 13.54
CA PRO A 304 -10.30 -13.84 13.09
C PRO A 304 -11.03 -14.53 14.26
N PRO A 305 -12.33 -14.87 14.11
CA PRO A 305 -13.11 -15.48 15.19
C PRO A 305 -12.56 -16.85 15.59
N GLY A 306 -12.72 -17.18 16.86
CA GLY A 306 -12.33 -18.45 17.45
C GLY A 306 -13.50 -19.43 17.55
N ILE A 307 -13.16 -20.70 17.74
CA ILE A 307 -14.11 -21.78 17.99
C ILE A 307 -13.68 -22.52 19.25
N VAL A 308 -14.63 -22.87 20.12
CA VAL A 308 -14.39 -23.84 21.20
C VAL A 308 -15.15 -25.12 20.89
N GLN A 309 -14.46 -26.25 20.88
CA GLN A 309 -15.05 -27.57 20.76
C GLN A 309 -14.80 -28.33 22.05
N VAL A 310 -15.86 -28.87 22.64
CA VAL A 310 -15.81 -29.63 23.88
C VAL A 310 -16.11 -31.08 23.58
N GLY A 311 -15.22 -31.98 23.98
CA GLY A 311 -15.43 -33.42 23.91
C GLY A 311 -15.71 -34.02 25.27
N LYS A 312 -16.81 -34.75 25.37
CA LYS A 312 -17.14 -35.58 26.52
C LYS A 312 -16.93 -37.05 26.25
N THR A 313 -16.13 -37.68 27.12
CA THR A 313 -15.84 -39.11 27.05
C THR A 313 -16.09 -39.83 28.35
N ASP A 314 -16.40 -41.11 28.22
CA ASP A 314 -16.45 -42.05 29.32
C ASP A 314 -15.02 -42.36 29.79
N ALA A 315 -14.76 -42.18 31.08
CA ALA A 315 -13.43 -42.31 31.66
C ALA A 315 -12.91 -43.77 31.66
N GLU A 316 -13.80 -44.76 31.54
CA GLU A 316 -13.43 -46.18 31.54
C GLU A 316 -13.26 -46.73 30.12
N THR A 317 -14.12 -46.32 29.19
CA THR A 317 -14.19 -46.87 27.84
C THR A 317 -13.67 -45.94 26.75
N GLY A 318 -13.47 -44.66 27.06
CA GLY A 318 -13.08 -43.62 26.10
C GLY A 318 -14.17 -43.25 25.08
N LYS A 319 -15.38 -43.82 25.19
CA LYS A 319 -16.48 -43.56 24.26
C LYS A 319 -17.08 -42.18 24.48
N ALA A 320 -17.61 -41.59 23.41
CA ALA A 320 -18.33 -40.33 23.46
C ALA A 320 -19.59 -40.39 24.36
N ILE A 321 -19.83 -39.34 25.13
CA ILE A 321 -21.03 -39.20 25.99
C ILE A 321 -21.94 -38.12 25.42
N ALA A 322 -23.13 -38.54 24.96
CA ALA A 322 -24.18 -37.65 24.49
C ALA A 322 -25.05 -37.10 25.63
N GLY A 323 -25.65 -35.93 25.45
CA GLY A 323 -26.63 -35.34 26.36
C GLY A 323 -26.05 -34.74 27.65
N THR A 324 -24.74 -34.56 27.74
CA THR A 324 -24.13 -33.84 28.88
C THR A 324 -24.42 -32.36 28.76
N THR A 325 -24.86 -31.71 29.83
CA THR A 325 -25.19 -30.28 29.82
C THR A 325 -23.99 -29.44 30.30
N LEU A 326 -23.55 -28.52 29.46
CA LEU A 326 -22.32 -27.74 29.61
C LEU A 326 -22.62 -26.25 29.58
N LYS A 327 -22.11 -25.49 30.54
CA LYS A 327 -22.19 -24.03 30.59
C LYS A 327 -20.86 -23.43 30.14
N VAL A 328 -20.90 -22.46 29.23
CA VAL A 328 -19.72 -21.79 28.68
C VAL A 328 -19.58 -20.41 29.28
N THR A 329 -18.43 -20.11 29.89
CA THR A 329 -18.16 -18.87 30.62
C THR A 329 -16.83 -18.25 30.20
N ALA A 330 -16.59 -17.01 30.64
CA ALA A 330 -15.27 -16.38 30.65
C ALA A 330 -14.35 -17.04 31.71
N ALA A 331 -13.13 -16.51 31.84
CA ALA A 331 -12.08 -16.99 32.75
C ALA A 331 -12.51 -17.08 34.23
N ASP A 332 -13.38 -16.17 34.67
CA ASP A 332 -13.89 -16.12 36.05
C ASP A 332 -14.82 -17.30 36.42
N GLY A 333 -15.27 -18.08 35.43
CA GLY A 333 -16.18 -19.20 35.64
C GLY A 333 -17.65 -18.79 35.85
N THR A 334 -17.99 -17.50 35.75
CA THR A 334 -19.31 -16.97 36.09
C THR A 334 -19.85 -16.04 35.02
N SER A 335 -19.04 -15.13 34.48
CA SER A 335 -19.44 -14.21 33.43
C SER A 335 -19.57 -14.93 32.08
N PRO A 336 -20.45 -14.48 31.18
CA PRO A 336 -20.50 -14.98 29.81
C PRO A 336 -19.18 -14.74 29.07
N ALA A 337 -18.75 -15.70 28.24
CA ALA A 337 -17.73 -15.45 27.22
C ALA A 337 -18.23 -14.40 26.21
N LYS A 338 -17.36 -13.85 25.36
CA LYS A 338 -17.75 -12.85 24.36
C LYS A 338 -17.82 -13.42 22.95
N ARG A 339 -18.82 -12.97 22.19
CA ARG A 339 -18.90 -13.17 20.73
C ARG A 339 -17.96 -12.20 20.01
N GLN A 340 -17.75 -12.45 18.72
CA GLN A 340 -16.87 -11.65 17.87
C GLN A 340 -17.31 -10.18 17.71
N ASP A 341 -18.59 -9.90 17.93
CA ASP A 341 -19.16 -8.55 17.98
C ASP A 341 -19.03 -7.86 19.36
N ASP A 342 -18.25 -8.45 20.27
CA ASP A 342 -18.07 -8.05 21.68
C ASP A 342 -19.30 -8.21 22.58
N THR A 343 -20.42 -8.75 22.06
CA THR A 343 -21.61 -9.04 22.88
C THR A 343 -21.41 -10.28 23.75
N ALA A 344 -22.19 -10.38 24.83
CA ALA A 344 -22.12 -11.49 25.75
C ALA A 344 -22.73 -12.77 25.14
N LEU A 345 -21.99 -13.88 25.20
CA LEU A 345 -22.46 -15.22 24.80
C LEU A 345 -23.44 -15.78 25.83
N THR A 346 -24.70 -15.36 25.68
CA THR A 346 -25.77 -15.66 26.63
C THR A 346 -26.85 -16.54 26.00
N GLY A 347 -27.56 -17.28 26.85
CA GLY A 347 -28.84 -17.92 26.50
C GLY A 347 -30.01 -16.93 26.60
N PRO A 348 -31.25 -17.41 26.38
CA PRO A 348 -32.45 -16.56 26.41
C PRO A 348 -32.66 -15.75 27.70
N GLU A 349 -32.17 -16.28 28.82
CA GLU A 349 -32.29 -15.67 30.16
C GLU A 349 -31.18 -14.66 30.48
N GLY A 350 -30.32 -14.31 29.51
CA GLY A 350 -29.18 -13.42 29.74
C GLY A 350 -28.03 -14.03 30.56
N LEU A 351 -28.17 -15.29 30.97
CA LEU A 351 -27.12 -16.07 31.63
C LEU A 351 -26.14 -16.68 30.62
N PRO A 352 -24.92 -17.09 31.04
CA PRO A 352 -23.98 -17.74 30.14
C PRO A 352 -24.60 -18.94 29.41
N VAL A 353 -24.28 -19.10 28.12
CA VAL A 353 -24.92 -20.12 27.29
C VAL A 353 -24.74 -21.52 27.86
N VAL A 354 -25.82 -22.31 27.78
CA VAL A 354 -25.84 -23.72 28.15
C VAL A 354 -26.08 -24.55 26.90
N LEU A 355 -25.24 -25.56 26.69
CA LEU A 355 -25.23 -26.44 25.52
C LEU A 355 -25.34 -27.90 25.97
N GLN A 356 -25.79 -28.78 25.07
CA GLN A 356 -25.74 -30.22 25.29
C GLN A 356 -24.82 -30.89 24.27
N THR A 357 -24.11 -31.93 24.70
CA THR A 357 -23.29 -32.73 23.79
C THR A 357 -24.16 -33.55 22.84
N GLY A 358 -23.77 -33.58 21.57
CA GLY A 358 -24.42 -34.39 20.53
C GLY A 358 -24.17 -35.89 20.68
N ALA A 359 -24.68 -36.68 19.75
CA ALA A 359 -24.50 -38.14 19.72
C ALA A 359 -23.02 -38.57 19.63
N ASP A 360 -22.18 -37.70 19.07
CA ASP A 360 -20.73 -37.83 18.95
C ASP A 360 -19.97 -37.36 20.21
N GLY A 361 -20.69 -36.94 21.26
CA GLY A 361 -20.12 -36.44 22.51
C GLY A 361 -19.51 -35.05 22.38
N LEU A 362 -19.77 -34.34 21.29
CA LEU A 362 -19.20 -33.01 21.04
C LEU A 362 -20.22 -31.90 21.27
N ALA A 363 -19.74 -30.75 21.73
CA ALA A 363 -20.46 -29.48 21.70
C ALA A 363 -19.54 -28.41 21.10
N THR A 364 -20.07 -27.54 20.24
CA THR A 364 -19.27 -26.51 19.55
C THR A 364 -19.83 -25.12 19.80
N VAL A 365 -18.94 -24.18 20.09
CA VAL A 365 -19.22 -22.75 20.25
C VAL A 365 -18.44 -22.00 19.16
N PRO A 366 -19.11 -21.59 18.06
CA PRO A 366 -18.46 -20.79 17.02
C PRO A 366 -18.45 -19.30 17.38
N ASP A 367 -17.76 -18.52 16.56
CA ASP A 367 -17.83 -17.05 16.53
C ASP A 367 -17.46 -16.36 17.86
N LEU A 368 -16.44 -16.88 18.52
CA LEU A 368 -15.90 -16.32 19.75
C LEU A 368 -14.93 -15.18 19.47
N ARG A 369 -14.99 -14.14 20.30
CA ARG A 369 -13.96 -13.08 20.36
C ARG A 369 -12.58 -13.70 20.54
N THR A 370 -11.57 -13.15 19.88
CA THR A 370 -10.18 -13.57 20.08
C THR A 370 -9.23 -12.39 20.29
N PRO A 371 -8.17 -12.56 21.08
CA PRO A 371 -7.97 -13.67 22.00
C PRO A 371 -8.86 -13.53 23.26
N GLN A 372 -9.34 -14.64 23.81
CA GLN A 372 -9.99 -14.66 25.11
C GLN A 372 -9.80 -16.00 25.81
N GLU A 373 -10.00 -16.06 27.12
CA GLU A 373 -10.04 -17.31 27.87
C GLU A 373 -11.49 -17.74 28.11
N VAL A 374 -11.77 -19.00 27.80
CA VAL A 374 -13.08 -19.61 27.90
C VAL A 374 -12.99 -20.81 28.83
N CYS A 375 -13.97 -20.92 29.72
CA CYS A 375 -14.15 -22.08 30.58
C CYS A 375 -15.47 -22.78 30.25
N VAL A 376 -15.46 -24.10 30.34
CA VAL A 376 -16.64 -24.94 30.19
C VAL A 376 -16.82 -25.70 31.48
N ILE A 377 -18.03 -25.60 32.04
CA ILE A 377 -18.41 -26.17 33.33
C ILE A 377 -19.58 -27.10 33.09
N GLU A 378 -19.47 -28.33 33.55
CA GLU A 378 -20.59 -29.26 33.52
C GLU A 378 -21.62 -28.87 34.56
N VAL A 379 -22.87 -28.69 34.13
CA VAL A 379 -23.98 -28.30 35.01
C VAL A 379 -24.97 -29.43 35.23
N ALA A 380 -24.99 -30.44 34.35
CA ALA A 380 -25.69 -31.68 34.58
C ALA A 380 -25.02 -32.83 33.79
N ALA A 381 -24.80 -33.95 34.47
CA ALA A 381 -24.32 -35.16 33.85
C ALA A 381 -25.37 -35.79 32.92
N ALA A 382 -24.89 -36.48 31.90
CA ALA A 382 -25.74 -37.32 31.05
C ALA A 382 -26.30 -38.51 31.84
N LYS A 383 -27.38 -39.09 31.32
CA LYS A 383 -28.00 -40.27 31.91
C LYS A 383 -26.99 -41.43 32.03
N GLY A 384 -26.85 -42.00 33.22
CA GLY A 384 -25.89 -43.08 33.51
C GLY A 384 -24.53 -42.61 34.02
N TYR A 385 -24.37 -41.32 34.32
CA TYR A 385 -23.13 -40.70 34.84
C TYR A 385 -23.35 -39.83 36.09
N GLU A 386 -24.57 -39.81 36.62
CA GLU A 386 -25.01 -38.91 37.69
C GLU A 386 -24.36 -39.21 39.04
N GLU A 387 -23.99 -40.47 39.33
CA GLU A 387 -23.42 -40.87 40.63
C GLU A 387 -22.04 -40.24 40.90
N SER A 388 -21.31 -39.88 39.84
CA SER A 388 -19.98 -39.29 39.93
C SER A 388 -19.98 -37.76 39.76
N PHE A 389 -21.15 -37.14 39.60
CA PHE A 389 -21.28 -35.70 39.42
C PHE A 389 -21.57 -35.01 40.76
N ASP A 390 -20.71 -34.05 41.14
CA ASP A 390 -20.94 -33.18 42.30
C ASP A 390 -21.28 -31.77 41.81
N PRO A 391 -22.52 -31.27 42.03
CA PRO A 391 -22.91 -29.93 41.63
C PRO A 391 -22.16 -28.82 42.39
N ASN A 392 -21.55 -29.12 43.55
CA ASN A 392 -20.76 -28.15 44.32
C ASN A 392 -19.28 -28.12 43.89
N ALA A 393 -18.84 -29.14 43.16
CA ALA A 393 -17.50 -29.23 42.58
C ALA A 393 -17.58 -29.74 41.14
N PRO A 394 -18.29 -29.03 40.24
CA PRO A 394 -18.55 -29.52 38.90
C PRO A 394 -17.26 -29.64 38.09
N PRO A 395 -17.12 -30.66 37.22
CA PRO A 395 -16.03 -30.74 36.27
C PRO A 395 -15.91 -29.46 35.44
N LYS A 396 -14.68 -28.95 35.28
CA LYS A 396 -14.37 -27.71 34.57
C LYS A 396 -13.12 -27.89 33.70
N ALA A 397 -13.16 -27.35 32.49
CA ALA A 397 -12.00 -27.22 31.59
C ALA A 397 -11.92 -25.79 31.06
N CYS A 398 -10.72 -25.21 31.02
CA CYS A 398 -10.51 -23.86 30.48
C CYS A 398 -9.37 -23.85 29.49
N GLY A 399 -9.38 -22.88 28.60
CA GLY A 399 -8.25 -22.57 27.73
C GLY A 399 -8.41 -21.23 27.05
N ARG A 400 -7.31 -20.76 26.48
CA ARG A 400 -7.26 -19.54 25.69
C ARG A 400 -7.55 -19.85 24.23
N VAL A 401 -8.54 -19.18 23.64
CA VAL A 401 -8.82 -19.23 22.21
C VAL A 401 -8.07 -18.11 21.51
N GLU A 402 -7.10 -18.48 20.67
CA GLU A 402 -6.33 -17.55 19.84
C GLU A 402 -7.05 -17.22 18.52
N PRO A 403 -6.67 -16.14 17.83
CA PRO A 403 -7.30 -15.74 16.57
C PRO A 403 -7.35 -16.86 15.51
N GLY A 404 -8.56 -17.14 15.00
CA GLY A 404 -8.79 -18.16 13.98
C GLY A 404 -8.64 -19.60 14.44
N GLN A 405 -8.37 -19.85 15.72
CA GLN A 405 -8.12 -21.18 16.26
C GLN A 405 -9.42 -21.89 16.65
N THR A 406 -9.42 -23.22 16.53
CA THR A 406 -10.32 -24.09 17.29
C THR A 406 -9.61 -24.58 18.56
N LEU A 407 -10.09 -24.13 19.72
CA LEU A 407 -9.68 -24.64 21.03
C LEU A 407 -10.47 -25.92 21.35
N VAL A 408 -9.77 -27.03 21.54
CA VAL A 408 -10.38 -28.31 21.92
C VAL A 408 -10.23 -28.50 23.43
N LEU A 409 -11.34 -28.65 24.13
CA LEU A 409 -11.40 -28.95 25.56
C LEU A 409 -11.94 -30.37 25.76
N ALA A 410 -11.24 -31.19 26.54
CA ALA A 410 -11.65 -32.55 26.84
C ALA A 410 -12.06 -32.65 28.31
N MET A 411 -13.17 -33.34 28.55
CA MET A 411 -13.66 -33.64 29.88
C MET A 411 -14.18 -35.08 29.90
N SER A 412 -14.03 -35.79 31.01
CA SER A 412 -14.48 -37.17 31.14
C SER A 412 -15.32 -37.39 32.39
N ASN A 413 -16.28 -38.32 32.28
CA ASN A 413 -17.12 -38.75 33.41
C ASN A 413 -16.96 -40.24 33.66
N LYS A 414 -17.10 -40.63 34.93
CA LYS A 414 -17.18 -42.04 35.31
C LYS A 414 -18.64 -42.52 35.23
N PRO A 415 -18.90 -43.67 34.60
CA PRO A 415 -20.25 -44.23 34.55
C PRO A 415 -20.73 -44.62 35.96
N ASN A 416 -22.05 -44.67 36.15
CA ASN A 416 -22.66 -45.17 37.38
C ASN A 416 -22.27 -46.63 37.60
N LYS A 417 -22.09 -47.03 38.87
CA LYS A 417 -21.74 -48.41 39.18
C LYS A 417 -22.98 -49.29 38.97
N PRO A 418 -22.89 -50.38 38.19
CA PRO A 418 -24.02 -51.29 38.05
C PRO A 418 -24.36 -51.88 39.42
N VAL A 419 -25.56 -51.60 39.91
CA VAL A 419 -26.11 -52.25 41.10
C VAL A 419 -26.49 -53.67 40.70
N VAL A 420 -25.60 -54.62 40.94
CA VAL A 420 -25.92 -56.04 40.82
C VAL A 420 -26.65 -56.45 42.10
N PRO A 421 -27.92 -56.86 42.07
CA PRO A 421 -28.60 -57.38 43.26
C PRO A 421 -27.94 -58.71 43.65
N ILE A 422 -27.27 -58.73 44.81
CA ILE A 422 -26.54 -59.92 45.30
C ILE A 422 -27.45 -60.83 46.16
N THR A 423 -28.77 -60.59 46.17
CA THR A 423 -29.70 -61.37 46.98
C THR A 423 -30.58 -62.24 46.08
N ILE A 424 -30.11 -63.44 45.79
CA ILE A 424 -30.99 -64.55 45.34
C ILE A 424 -31.61 -65.13 46.63
N PRO A 425 -32.95 -65.12 46.79
CA PRO A 425 -33.59 -65.77 47.93
C PRO A 425 -33.31 -67.27 47.89
N ALA A 426 -32.74 -67.80 48.97
CA ALA A 426 -32.42 -69.20 49.13
C ALA A 426 -33.70 -70.06 49.16
N GLY A 427 -33.85 -70.92 48.16
CA GLY A 427 -34.74 -72.09 48.18
C GLY A 427 -33.87 -73.34 48.14
N SER A 428 -34.10 -74.23 49.09
CA SER A 428 -33.37 -75.46 49.39
C SER A 428 -33.41 -76.52 48.29
N GLU A 429 -32.26 -77.21 48.17
CA GLU A 429 -32.01 -78.52 47.54
C GLU A 429 -32.10 -78.68 46.02
N GLY A 430 -30.98 -79.11 45.43
CA GLY A 430 -30.94 -79.68 44.07
C GLY A 430 -29.71 -79.25 43.27
N SER A 431 -28.83 -80.19 42.99
CA SER A 431 -27.63 -80.04 42.15
C SER A 431 -27.93 -79.33 40.83
N GLY A 432 -27.38 -78.13 40.66
CA GLY A 432 -27.41 -77.38 39.39
C GLY A 432 -26.11 -76.62 39.21
N VAL A 433 -25.38 -76.96 38.16
CA VAL A 433 -24.10 -76.36 37.78
C VAL A 433 -24.27 -74.85 37.62
N VAL A 434 -23.64 -74.07 38.50
CA VAL A 434 -23.55 -72.61 38.34
C VAL A 434 -22.46 -72.34 37.30
N ALA A 435 -22.85 -72.10 36.05
CA ALA A 435 -21.98 -71.53 35.05
C ALA A 435 -21.64 -70.09 35.46
N ARG A 436 -20.44 -69.88 36.01
CA ARG A 436 -19.84 -68.54 36.09
C ARG A 436 -19.49 -68.10 34.67
N ALA A 437 -20.30 -67.24 34.08
CA ALA A 437 -19.88 -66.46 32.93
C ALA A 437 -18.83 -65.45 33.40
N ALA A 438 -17.56 -65.82 33.27
CA ALA A 438 -16.46 -64.87 33.31
C ALA A 438 -16.49 -64.10 31.99
N TYR A 439 -16.98 -62.87 32.00
CA TYR A 439 -16.69 -61.95 30.89
C TYR A 439 -15.22 -61.55 31.02
N THR A 440 -14.36 -62.20 30.23
CA THR A 440 -13.03 -61.66 29.93
C THR A 440 -13.24 -60.51 28.96
N THR A 441 -13.30 -59.29 29.46
CA THR A 441 -13.16 -58.09 28.64
C THR A 441 -11.71 -58.06 28.15
N GLU A 442 -11.45 -58.64 26.98
CA GLU A 442 -10.18 -58.45 26.28
C GLU A 442 -10.04 -56.96 25.92
N LEU A 443 -9.23 -56.25 26.68
CA LEU A 443 -8.66 -54.97 26.28
C LEU A 443 -7.71 -55.23 25.11
N ARG A 444 -8.11 -54.88 23.89
CA ARG A 444 -7.16 -54.66 22.80
C ARG A 444 -6.41 -53.37 23.09
N THR A 445 -5.15 -53.50 23.52
CA THR A 445 -4.18 -52.43 23.81
C THR A 445 -3.89 -51.49 22.63
N GLY A 446 -4.49 -51.70 21.46
CA GLY A 446 -4.40 -50.82 20.28
C GLY A 446 -5.39 -49.64 20.24
N ALA A 447 -6.37 -49.56 21.14
CA ALA A 447 -7.41 -48.51 21.09
C ALA A 447 -7.00 -47.17 21.74
N LEU A 448 -5.96 -47.14 22.58
CA LEU A 448 -5.52 -45.95 23.30
C LEU A 448 -4.70 -44.94 22.46
N VAL A 449 -4.24 -45.34 21.26
CA VAL A 449 -3.54 -44.44 20.31
C VAL A 449 -4.50 -43.85 19.27
N GLY A 450 -5.72 -44.39 19.15
CA GLY A 450 -6.65 -44.07 18.06
C GLY A 450 -7.28 -42.68 18.12
N PHE A 451 -7.63 -42.17 19.31
CA PHE A 451 -8.37 -40.90 19.41
C PHE A 451 -7.47 -39.65 19.33
N GLY A 452 -6.26 -39.69 19.88
CA GLY A 452 -5.26 -38.64 19.66
C GLY A 452 -4.85 -38.53 18.19
N GLY A 453 -4.70 -39.69 17.52
CA GLY A 453 -4.35 -39.75 16.09
C GLY A 453 -5.46 -39.28 15.15
N VAL A 454 -6.72 -39.66 15.37
CA VAL A 454 -7.84 -39.30 14.48
C VAL A 454 -8.20 -37.82 14.60
N VAL A 455 -8.11 -37.21 15.80
CA VAL A 455 -8.31 -35.77 15.98
C VAL A 455 -7.18 -34.95 15.34
N LEU A 456 -5.92 -35.40 15.46
CA LEU A 456 -4.78 -34.76 14.79
C LEU A 456 -4.82 -34.89 13.26
N VAL A 457 -5.28 -36.02 12.72
CA VAL A 457 -5.42 -36.23 11.26
C VAL A 457 -6.60 -35.44 10.69
N GLY A 458 -7.71 -35.30 11.42
CA GLY A 458 -8.84 -34.45 11.02
C GLY A 458 -8.47 -32.97 10.94
N ALA A 459 -7.73 -32.46 11.94
CA ALA A 459 -7.23 -31.08 11.95
C ALA A 459 -6.20 -30.82 10.83
N ALA A 460 -5.31 -31.79 10.54
CA ALA A 460 -4.34 -31.67 9.46
C ALA A 460 -5.00 -31.69 8.06
N LEU A 461 -6.03 -32.52 7.85
CA LEU A 461 -6.72 -32.61 6.55
C LEU A 461 -7.58 -31.37 6.25
N LEU A 462 -8.25 -30.79 7.25
CA LEU A 462 -8.98 -29.52 7.07
C LEU A 462 -8.04 -28.34 6.81
N GLY A 463 -6.88 -28.30 7.48
CA GLY A 463 -5.84 -27.31 7.21
C GLY A 463 -5.24 -27.40 5.80
N VAL A 464 -5.03 -28.61 5.27
CA VAL A 464 -4.52 -28.82 3.91
C VAL A 464 -5.57 -28.50 2.83
N VAL A 465 -6.86 -28.79 3.08
CA VAL A 465 -7.94 -28.44 2.14
C VAL A 465 -8.20 -26.92 2.12
N ALA A 466 -8.13 -26.24 3.27
CA ALA A 466 -8.19 -24.79 3.34
C ALA A 466 -6.99 -24.14 2.60
N ARG A 467 -5.78 -24.67 2.77
CA ARG A 467 -4.57 -24.20 2.08
C ARG A 467 -4.62 -24.43 0.56
N ARG A 468 -5.15 -25.57 0.10
CA ARG A 468 -5.34 -25.86 -1.34
C ARG A 468 -6.44 -25.02 -1.99
N ARG A 469 -7.50 -24.64 -1.27
CA ARG A 469 -8.51 -23.70 -1.79
C ARG A 469 -7.99 -22.26 -1.87
N ALA A 470 -7.05 -21.88 -1.00
CA ALA A 470 -6.38 -20.59 -1.05
C ALA A 470 -5.36 -20.48 -2.22
N THR A 471 -4.68 -21.57 -2.59
CA THR A 471 -3.73 -21.60 -3.72
C THR A 471 -4.34 -21.97 -5.07
N ALA A 472 -5.55 -22.53 -5.12
CA ALA A 472 -6.27 -22.83 -6.38
C ALA A 472 -7.19 -21.68 -6.85
N ARG A 473 -7.23 -20.57 -6.11
CA ARG A 473 -7.98 -19.34 -6.46
C ARG A 473 -7.10 -18.09 -6.53
N SER A 474 -5.78 -18.27 -6.48
CA SER A 474 -4.77 -17.26 -6.81
C SER A 474 -4.42 -17.32 -8.29
#